data_AF-A0A350PDR6-F1
#
_entry.id   AF-A0A350PDR6-F1
#
_cell.length_a   1.000
_cell.length_b   1.000
_cell.length_c   1.000
_cell.angle_alpha   90.00
_cell.angle_beta   90.00
_cell.angle_gamma   90.00
#
_symmetry.space_group_name_H-M   'P 1'
#
loop_
_entity.id
_entity.type
_entity.pdbx_description
1 polymer ?
#
loop_
_entity_poly.entity_id
_entity_poly.type
_entity_poly.pdbx_seq_one_letter_code
_entity_poly.pdbx_strand_id
1 'polypeptide(L)' 'QAVAIAEYAKKIGADAIAHGSTGAGNDQVRFDLIFNVLAPEMEIITPIRDM' A
#
# COMPACT_ATOMS: atom_id res chain seq x y z
N GLN A 1 -7.32 -1.11 -8.22
CA GLN A 1 -6.75 -2.19 -7.39
C GLN A 1 -6.40 -1.69 -5.99
N ALA A 2 -5.58 -0.64 -5.84
CA ALA A 2 -5.20 -0.08 -4.53
C ALA A 2 -6.40 0.24 -3.60
N VAL A 3 -7.46 0.87 -4.12
CA VAL A 3 -8.67 1.18 -3.32
C VAL A 3 -9.30 -0.08 -2.72
N ALA A 4 -9.53 -1.12 -3.54
CA ALA A 4 -10.09 -2.39 -3.07
C ALA A 4 -9.20 -3.10 -2.05
N ILE A 5 -7.88 -2.97 -2.18
CA ILE A 5 -6.91 -3.51 -1.20
C ILE A 5 -7.07 -2.78 0.14
N ALA A 6 -7.10 -1.45 0.14
CA ALA A 6 -7.25 -0.65 1.36
C ALA A 6 -8.58 -0.94 2.08
N GLU A 7 -9.69 -1.01 1.34
CA GLU A 7 -11.00 -1.34 1.89
C GLU A 7 -11.03 -2.75 2.49
N TYR A 8 -10.42 -3.73 1.81
CA TYR A 8 -10.36 -5.09 2.31
C TYR A 8 -9.45 -5.20 3.55
N ALA A 9 -8.30 -4.53 3.55
CA ALA A 9 -7.39 -4.47 4.70
C ALA A 9 -8.11 -3.91 5.93
N LYS A 10 -8.90 -2.83 5.77
CA LYS A 10 -9.72 -2.28 6.85
C LYS A 10 -10.78 -3.26 7.33
N LYS A 11 -11.46 -3.94 6.41
CA LYS A 11 -12.50 -4.91 6.73
C LYS A 11 -11.99 -6.07 7.59
N ILE A 12 -10.75 -6.51 7.37
CA ILE A 12 -10.15 -7.63 8.11
C ILE A 12 -9.34 -7.17 9.33
N GLY A 13 -9.20 -5.86 9.56
CA GLY A 13 -8.38 -5.31 10.64
C GLY A 13 -6.89 -5.60 10.46
N ALA A 14 -6.37 -5.52 9.23
CA ALA A 14 -4.96 -5.74 8.95
C ALA A 14 -4.08 -4.64 9.56
N ASP A 15 -2.90 -5.01 10.04
CA ASP A 15 -1.91 -4.06 10.58
C ASP A 15 -1.08 -3.37 9.48
N ALA A 16 -0.90 -4.04 8.33
CA ALA A 16 -0.03 -3.58 7.25
C ALA A 16 -0.55 -3.97 5.86
N ILE A 17 -0.12 -3.21 4.85
CA ILE A 17 -0.35 -3.45 3.43
C ILE A 17 1.01 -3.53 2.72
N ALA A 18 1.26 -4.60 1.97
CA ALA A 18 2.51 -4.78 1.22
C ALA A 18 2.27 -4.69 -0.30
N HIS A 19 3.19 -4.06 -1.03
CA HIS A 19 3.25 -4.15 -2.48
C HIS A 19 4.68 -4.23 -3.02
N GLY A 20 4.84 -4.88 -4.17
CA GLY A 20 6.14 -5.15 -4.81
C GLY A 20 6.33 -4.41 -6.13
N SER A 21 5.61 -3.30 -6.36
CA SER A 21 5.84 -2.49 -7.57
C SER A 21 7.27 -1.95 -7.57
N THR A 22 7.91 -1.93 -8.72
CA THR A 22 9.27 -1.39 -8.85
C THR A 22 9.30 0.09 -8.47
N GLY A 23 10.38 0.54 -7.80
CA GLY A 23 10.56 1.95 -7.40
C GLY A 23 10.77 2.93 -8.55
N ALA A 24 10.91 2.42 -9.78
CA ALA A 24 11.00 3.22 -11.01
C ALA A 24 9.64 3.37 -11.73
N GLY A 25 8.59 2.71 -11.23
CA GLY A 25 7.27 2.66 -11.86
C GLY A 25 6.24 3.59 -11.23
N ASN A 26 5.31 4.08 -12.04
CA ASN A 26 4.18 4.92 -11.59
C ASN A 26 3.28 4.23 -10.55
N ASP A 27 3.26 2.90 -10.53
CA ASP A 27 2.38 2.14 -9.65
C ASP A 27 2.81 2.26 -8.18
N GLN A 28 4.10 2.42 -7.89
CA GLN A 28 4.56 2.65 -6.51
C GLN A 28 3.91 3.92 -5.94
N VAL A 29 4.01 5.03 -6.68
CA VAL A 29 3.42 6.31 -6.26
C VAL A 29 1.91 6.21 -6.10
N ARG A 30 1.24 5.47 -6.99
CA ARG A 30 -0.21 5.26 -6.92
C ARG A 30 -0.62 4.45 -5.69
N PHE A 31 0.11 3.37 -5.38
CA PHE A 31 -0.15 2.56 -4.19
C PHE A 31 0.11 3.36 -2.91
N ASP A 32 1.28 3.98 -2.79
CA ASP A 32 1.66 4.79 -1.64
C ASP A 32 0.63 5.90 -1.39
N LEU A 33 0.24 6.66 -2.41
CA LEU A 33 -0.74 7.74 -2.27
C LEU A 33 -2.10 7.21 -1.81
N ILE A 34 -2.59 6.13 -2.44
CA ILE A 34 -3.91 5.60 -2.11
C ILE A 34 -3.93 5.00 -0.71
N PHE A 35 -2.89 4.28 -0.30
CA PHE A 35 -2.81 3.70 1.04
C PHE A 35 -2.65 4.78 2.10
N ASN A 36 -1.83 5.81 1.86
CA ASN A 36 -1.73 6.94 2.79
C ASN A 36 -3.05 7.73 2.94
N VAL A 37 -3.87 7.83 1.89
CA VAL A 37 -5.17 8.52 1.96
C VAL A 37 -6.25 7.64 2.57
N LEU A 38 -6.32 6.38 2.17
CA LEU A 38 -7.43 5.49 2.51
C LEU A 38 -7.16 4.60 3.72
N ALA A 39 -5.91 4.39 4.14
CA ALA A 39 -5.50 3.58 5.29
C ALA A 39 -4.25 4.18 5.98
N PRO A 40 -4.28 5.46 6.40
CA PRO A 40 -3.13 6.16 6.99
C PRO A 40 -2.58 5.51 8.28
N GLU A 41 -3.37 4.67 8.94
CA GLU A 41 -3.03 3.95 10.16
C GLU A 41 -2.24 2.66 9.94
N MET A 42 -2.18 2.16 8.70
CA MET A 42 -1.52 0.88 8.38
C MET A 42 -0.09 1.10 7.91
N GLU A 43 0.81 0.20 8.31
CA GLU A 43 2.17 0.19 7.80
C GLU A 43 2.18 -0.21 6.31
N ILE A 44 2.88 0.57 5.48
CA ILE A 44 3.07 0.23 4.06
C ILE A 44 4.44 -0.42 3.91
N ILE A 45 4.48 -1.69 3.49
CA ILE A 45 5.72 -2.47 3.33
C ILE A 45 6.08 -2.56 1.85
N THR A 46 7.26 -2.04 1.49
CA THR A 46 7.76 -2.02 0.10
C THR A 46 9.15 -2.67 -0.01
N PRO A 47 9.23 -4.01 -0.20
CA PRO A 47 10.50 -4.74 -0.13
C PRO A 47 11.55 -4.29 -1.15
N ILE A 48 11.13 -3.73 -2.29
CA ILE A 48 12.05 -3.28 -3.36
C ILE A 48 12.65 -1.90 -3.05
N ARG A 49 12.07 -1.12 -2.13
CA ARG A 49 12.56 0.21 -1.76
C ARG A 49 13.53 0.17 -0.58
N ASP A 50 13.34 -0.78 0.33
CA ASP A 50 14.10 -0.88 1.59
C ASP A 50 15.36 -1.77 1.47
N MET A 51 15.75 -2.13 0.23
CA MET A 51 16.99 -2.83 -0.13
C MET A 51 18.04 -1.85 -0.66
#